data_AF-A0A1N7KQU6-F1
#
_entry.id   AF-A0A1N7KQU6-F1
#
_cell.length_a   1.000
_cell.length_b   1.000
_cell.length_c   1.000
_cell.angle_alpha   90.00
_cell.angle_beta   90.00
_cell.angle_gamma   90.00
#
_symmetry.space_group_name_H-M   'P 1'
#
loop_
_entity.id
_entity.type
_entity.pdbx_description
1 polymer ?
#
loop_
_entity_poly.entity_id
_entity_poly.type
_entity_poly.pdbx_seq_one_letter_code
_entity_poly.pdbx_strand_id
1 'polypeptide(L)'
;MKKLLIIAAVFSFGILSAHAQRGPMQRSGMNAEKRAEMASPEKRAEMMTNRMAEKLELNEAQKQEVYAIHLENASKRQAEMEARRAEMKAKREEMQAKQKEQQAKIEAVLTPEQREKFVELRDENRERMNTIRDARNNPDSEKLQQRRRGNIRPRGQR
;
A
#
# COMPACT_ATOMS: atom_id res chain seq x y z
N MET A 1 -19.52 -34.66 -55.01
CA MET A 1 -20.23 -33.60 -55.75
C MET A 1 -20.89 -32.72 -54.68
N LYS A 2 -20.57 -31.45 -54.46
CA LYS A 2 -19.93 -30.42 -55.27
C LYS A 2 -19.05 -29.53 -54.38
N LYS A 3 -17.99 -29.02 -55.00
CA LYS A 3 -16.97 -28.11 -54.49
C LYS A 3 -17.57 -26.71 -54.27
N LEU A 4 -17.18 -26.03 -53.20
CA LEU A 4 -17.10 -24.56 -53.19
C LEU A 4 -15.70 -24.18 -52.69
N LEU A 5 -14.97 -23.51 -53.57
CA LEU A 5 -13.68 -22.87 -53.34
C LEU A 5 -13.87 -21.37 -53.50
N ILE A 6 -13.55 -20.58 -52.47
CA ILE A 6 -13.08 -19.18 -52.53
C ILE A 6 -12.26 -18.99 -51.23
N ILE A 7 -10.94 -19.17 -51.17
CA ILE A 7 -9.82 -18.27 -51.51
C ILE A 7 -10.04 -16.80 -51.12
N ALA A 8 -9.53 -16.40 -49.94
CA ALA A 8 -8.95 -15.07 -49.74
C ALA A 8 -7.94 -15.08 -48.57
N ALA A 9 -6.67 -14.99 -48.96
CA ALA A 9 -5.53 -14.31 -48.32
C ALA A 9 -5.27 -14.43 -46.81
N VAL A 10 -4.15 -15.10 -46.55
CA VAL A 10 -3.25 -14.98 -45.40
C VAL A 10 -3.06 -13.52 -44.95
N PHE A 11 -3.34 -13.25 -43.68
CA PHE A 11 -2.53 -12.34 -42.87
C PHE A 11 -2.15 -13.06 -41.57
N SER A 12 -1.06 -13.82 -41.66
CA SER A 12 -0.23 -14.14 -40.51
C SER A 12 0.35 -12.85 -39.95
N PHE A 13 -0.13 -12.41 -38.80
CA PHE A 13 0.73 -11.84 -37.76
C PHE A 13 0.14 -12.19 -36.40
N GLY A 14 0.65 -13.28 -35.85
CA GLY A 14 0.51 -13.54 -34.43
C GLY A 14 1.23 -12.44 -33.67
N ILE A 15 0.48 -11.71 -32.86
CA ILE A 15 0.95 -11.27 -31.56
C ILE A 15 -0.17 -11.60 -30.59
N LEU A 16 -0.04 -12.77 -29.96
CA LEU A 16 -0.63 -12.99 -28.64
C LEU A 16 0.00 -11.94 -27.70
N SER A 17 -0.57 -10.75 -27.65
CA SER A 17 -0.32 -9.79 -26.58
C SER A 17 -1.08 -10.23 -25.34
N ALA A 18 -0.78 -11.43 -24.87
CA ALA A 18 -1.08 -11.88 -23.51
C ALA A 18 -0.02 -11.32 -22.55
N HIS A 19 0.26 -10.02 -22.61
CA HIS A 19 1.18 -9.35 -21.71
C HIS A 19 0.64 -7.97 -21.34
N ALA A 20 0.39 -7.81 -20.04
CA ALA A 20 0.17 -6.54 -19.34
C ALA A 20 -1.26 -5.97 -19.23
N GLN A 21 -2.28 -6.79 -18.97
CA GLN A 21 -3.35 -6.37 -18.05
C GLN A 21 -3.02 -6.82 -16.62
N ARG A 22 -1.97 -6.23 -16.04
CA ARG A 22 -1.80 -6.13 -14.59
C ARG A 22 -1.63 -4.66 -14.24
N GLY A 23 -2.68 -3.89 -14.53
CA GLY A 23 -2.89 -2.63 -13.81
C GLY A 23 -3.03 -2.92 -12.31
N PRO A 24 -2.79 -1.94 -11.42
CA PRO A 24 -2.92 -2.14 -9.99
C PRO A 24 -4.31 -2.71 -9.70
N MET A 25 -4.32 -3.96 -9.22
CA MET A 25 -5.53 -4.69 -8.85
C MET A 25 -6.36 -3.76 -7.98
N GLN A 26 -7.56 -3.41 -8.46
CA GLN A 26 -8.52 -2.56 -7.77
C GLN A 26 -8.90 -3.20 -6.43
N ARG A 27 -8.14 -2.91 -5.37
CA ARG A 27 -8.50 -3.24 -3.98
C ARG A 27 -9.60 -2.31 -3.43
N SER A 28 -10.29 -1.59 -4.31
CA SER A 28 -11.25 -0.53 -3.96
C SER A 28 -12.69 -1.03 -3.80
N GLY A 29 -12.98 -2.31 -4.06
CA GLY A 29 -14.34 -2.89 -3.96
C GLY A 29 -14.57 -3.93 -2.87
N MET A 30 -13.56 -4.26 -2.05
CA MET A 30 -13.71 -5.23 -0.96
C MET A 30 -14.20 -4.56 0.32
N ASN A 31 -15.28 -5.11 0.89
CA ASN A 31 -15.78 -4.72 2.21
C ASN A 31 -14.74 -4.99 3.31
N ALA A 32 -14.90 -4.33 4.46
CA ALA A 32 -13.95 -4.41 5.56
C ALA A 32 -13.75 -5.84 6.08
N GLU A 33 -14.81 -6.65 6.04
CA GLU A 33 -14.83 -8.04 6.47
C GLU A 33 -13.92 -8.93 5.60
N LYS A 34 -14.10 -8.91 4.27
CA LYS A 34 -13.21 -9.66 3.36
C LYS A 34 -11.75 -9.19 3.44
N ARG A 35 -11.53 -7.91 3.73
CA ARG A 35 -10.17 -7.39 3.97
C ARG A 35 -9.56 -7.95 5.26
N ALA A 36 -10.36 -8.08 6.32
CA ALA A 36 -9.93 -8.67 7.58
C ALA A 36 -9.65 -10.18 7.42
N GLU A 37 -10.53 -10.90 6.73
CA GLU A 37 -10.36 -12.32 6.39
C GLU A 37 -9.06 -12.57 5.61
N MET A 38 -8.81 -11.81 4.53
CA MET A 38 -7.55 -11.91 3.78
C MET A 38 -6.31 -11.48 4.58
N ALA A 39 -6.50 -10.75 5.69
CA ALA A 39 -5.41 -10.35 6.57
C ALA A 39 -5.12 -11.37 7.67
N SER A 40 -5.94 -12.41 7.84
CA SER A 40 -5.77 -13.42 8.87
C SER A 40 -4.46 -14.21 8.69
N PRO A 41 -3.88 -14.75 9.79
CA PRO A 41 -2.66 -15.56 9.71
C PRO A 41 -2.85 -16.79 8.85
N GLU A 42 -3.99 -17.46 8.97
CA GLU A 42 -4.35 -18.69 8.27
C GLU A 42 -4.45 -18.42 6.77
N LYS A 43 -5.19 -17.37 6.36
CA LYS A 43 -5.35 -17.07 4.94
C LYS A 43 -4.02 -16.65 4.31
N ARG A 44 -3.18 -15.93 5.06
CA ARG A 44 -1.83 -15.59 4.63
C ARG A 44 -0.94 -16.82 4.50
N ALA A 45 -0.98 -17.72 5.47
CA ALA A 45 -0.20 -18.95 5.44
C ALA A 45 -0.60 -19.82 4.24
N GLU A 46 -1.90 -19.99 4.03
CA GLU A 46 -2.45 -20.72 2.88
C GLU A 46 -1.97 -20.13 1.55
N MET A 47 -2.10 -18.81 1.34
CA MET A 47 -1.65 -18.15 0.12
C MET A 47 -0.14 -18.32 -0.12
N MET A 48 0.67 -18.20 0.92
CA MET A 48 2.13 -18.35 0.83
C MET A 48 2.52 -19.79 0.53
N THR A 49 1.87 -20.75 1.19
CA THR A 49 2.10 -22.18 0.95
C THR A 49 1.69 -22.57 -0.44
N ASN A 50 0.49 -22.21 -0.91
CA ASN A 50 0.02 -22.54 -2.25
C ASN A 50 0.96 -21.99 -3.33
N ARG A 51 1.42 -20.74 -3.16
CA ARG A 51 2.38 -20.13 -4.08
C ARG A 51 3.74 -20.83 -4.08
N MET A 52 4.21 -21.29 -2.91
CA MET A 52 5.46 -22.03 -2.80
C MET A 52 5.32 -23.42 -3.40
N ALA A 53 4.19 -24.07 -3.14
CA ALA A 53 3.86 -25.39 -3.63
C ALA A 53 3.77 -25.44 -5.15
N GLU A 54 3.15 -24.44 -5.78
CA GLU A 54 3.08 -24.32 -7.24
C GLU A 54 4.48 -24.13 -7.85
N LYS A 55 5.31 -23.28 -7.24
CA LYS A 55 6.63 -22.93 -7.78
C LYS A 55 7.68 -24.03 -7.62
N LEU A 56 7.55 -24.83 -6.56
CA LEU A 56 8.52 -25.86 -6.19
C LEU A 56 7.95 -27.27 -6.36
N GLU A 57 6.73 -27.39 -6.91
CA GLU A 57 6.03 -28.66 -7.12
C GLU A 57 5.97 -29.52 -5.85
N LEU A 58 5.68 -28.90 -4.71
CA LEU A 58 5.66 -29.58 -3.42
C LEU A 58 4.57 -30.65 -3.37
N ASN A 59 4.89 -31.81 -2.79
CA ASN A 59 3.90 -32.84 -2.51
C ASN A 59 3.06 -32.49 -1.27
N GLU A 60 2.00 -33.27 -1.00
CA GLU A 60 1.06 -32.96 0.09
C GLU A 60 1.70 -32.95 1.49
N ALA A 61 2.65 -33.85 1.77
CA ALA A 61 3.35 -33.86 3.05
C ALA A 61 4.19 -32.59 3.23
N GLN A 62 4.94 -32.19 2.20
CA GLN A 62 5.72 -30.95 2.21
C GLN A 62 4.83 -29.70 2.32
N LYS A 63 3.67 -29.68 1.65
CA LYS A 63 2.71 -28.57 1.77
C LYS A 63 2.22 -28.41 3.21
N GLN A 64 1.93 -29.51 3.92
CA GLN A 64 1.49 -29.48 5.31
C GLN A 64 2.57 -28.90 6.24
N GLU A 65 3.82 -29.34 6.08
CA GLU A 65 4.95 -28.81 6.87
C GLU A 65 5.19 -27.32 6.60
N VAL A 66 5.20 -26.91 5.32
CA VAL A 66 5.37 -25.52 4.92
C VAL A 66 4.21 -24.64 5.41
N TYR A 67 2.98 -25.15 5.38
CA TYR A 67 1.83 -24.46 5.95
C TYR A 67 1.99 -24.20 7.45
N ALA A 68 2.41 -25.19 8.22
CA ALA A 68 2.65 -25.03 9.66
C ALA A 68 3.69 -23.93 9.92
N ILE A 69 4.80 -23.94 9.19
CA ILE A 69 5.85 -22.91 9.29
C ILE A 69 5.31 -21.52 8.95
N HIS A 70 4.54 -21.39 7.87
CA HIS A 70 3.97 -20.11 7.48
C HIS A 70 2.91 -19.61 8.47
N LEU A 71 2.11 -20.51 9.05
CA LEU A 71 1.08 -20.18 10.04
C LEU A 71 1.72 -19.65 11.33
N GLU A 72 2.74 -20.33 11.83
CA GLU A 72 3.48 -19.89 13.01
C GLU A 72 4.06 -18.47 12.79
N ASN A 73 4.73 -18.27 11.65
CA ASN A 73 5.32 -16.98 11.30
C ASN A 73 4.27 -15.88 11.07
N ALA A 74 3.12 -16.21 10.47
CA ALA A 74 2.03 -15.26 10.29
C ALA A 74 1.42 -14.84 11.63
N SER A 75 1.24 -15.80 12.54
CA SER A 75 0.70 -15.57 13.88
C SER A 75 1.63 -14.70 14.72
N LYS A 76 2.94 -15.00 14.74
CA LYS A 76 3.96 -14.18 15.41
C LYS A 76 3.94 -12.73 14.91
N ARG A 77 3.91 -12.54 13.59
CA ARG A 77 3.83 -11.20 12.99
C ARG A 77 2.54 -10.47 13.33
N GLN A 78 1.41 -11.16 13.45
CA GLN A 78 0.17 -10.53 13.87
C GLN A 78 0.27 -10.01 15.31
N ALA A 79 0.76 -10.84 16.23
CA ALA A 79 0.95 -10.43 17.62
C ALA A 79 1.90 -9.22 17.75
N GLU A 80 3.02 -9.21 17.03
CA GLU A 80 3.94 -8.07 16.99
C GLU A 80 3.27 -6.80 16.46
N MET A 81 2.48 -6.92 15.40
CA MET A 81 1.74 -5.79 14.81
C MET A 81 0.69 -5.24 15.77
N GLU A 82 0.00 -6.09 16.53
CA GLU A 82 -0.96 -5.68 17.56
C GLU A 82 -0.27 -4.95 18.71
N ALA A 83 0.85 -5.50 19.21
CA ALA A 83 1.66 -4.84 20.24
C ALA A 83 2.16 -3.47 19.78
N ARG A 84 2.71 -3.39 18.56
CA ARG A 84 3.17 -2.13 17.99
C ARG A 84 2.04 -1.12 17.78
N ARG A 85 0.82 -1.56 17.43
CA ARG A 85 -0.35 -0.67 17.34
C ARG A 85 -0.68 -0.05 18.69
N ALA A 86 -0.62 -0.82 19.77
CA ALA A 86 -0.85 -0.32 21.11
C ALA A 86 0.22 0.71 21.51
N GLU A 87 1.50 0.40 21.29
CA GLU A 87 2.61 1.32 21.57
C GLU A 87 2.47 2.64 20.78
N MET A 88 2.17 2.55 19.48
CA MET A 88 1.99 3.71 18.63
C MET A 88 0.79 4.57 19.06
N LYS A 89 -0.28 3.95 19.59
CA LYS A 89 -1.43 4.67 20.14
C LYS A 89 -1.01 5.47 21.39
N ALA A 90 -0.34 4.83 22.33
CA ALA A 90 0.16 5.48 23.55
C ALA A 90 1.11 6.64 23.23
N LYS A 91 2.08 6.40 22.33
CA LYS A 91 3.02 7.43 21.87
C LYS A 91 2.32 8.61 21.19
N ARG A 92 1.24 8.34 20.44
CA ARG A 92 0.44 9.40 19.81
C ARG A 92 -0.27 10.27 20.85
N GLU A 93 -0.85 9.65 21.88
CA GLU A 93 -1.51 10.36 22.98
C GLU A 93 -0.51 11.23 23.75
N GLU A 94 0.67 10.69 24.07
CA GLU A 94 1.77 11.44 24.72
C GLU A 94 2.20 12.66 23.88
N MET A 95 2.42 12.46 22.58
CA MET A 95 2.81 13.55 21.68
C MET A 95 1.72 14.61 21.56
N GLN A 96 0.44 14.23 21.57
CA GLN A 96 -0.67 15.17 21.57
C GLN A 96 -0.72 16.00 22.86
N ALA A 97 -0.49 15.36 24.02
CA ALA A 97 -0.42 16.06 25.30
C ALA A 97 0.73 17.09 25.31
N LYS A 98 1.94 16.68 24.89
CA LYS A 98 3.10 17.57 24.78
C LYS A 98 2.86 18.75 23.85
N GLN A 99 2.22 18.50 22.69
CA GLN A 99 1.86 19.58 21.77
C GLN A 99 0.87 20.57 22.39
N LYS A 100 -0.16 20.08 23.10
CA LYS A 100 -1.12 20.96 23.80
C LYS A 100 -0.47 21.78 24.91
N GLU A 101 0.43 21.18 25.68
CA GLU A 101 1.16 21.89 26.74
C GLU A 101 2.06 22.98 26.15
N GLN A 102 2.84 22.65 25.13
CA GLN A 102 3.68 23.62 24.43
C GLN A 102 2.83 24.76 23.84
N GLN A 103 1.70 24.41 23.24
CA GLN A 103 0.76 25.37 22.69
C GLN A 103 0.26 26.38 23.74
N ALA A 104 -0.17 25.88 24.91
CA ALA A 104 -0.64 26.74 26.00
C ALA A 104 0.46 27.67 26.52
N LYS A 105 1.70 27.17 26.64
CA LYS A 105 2.86 28.00 27.03
C LYS A 105 3.16 29.11 26.03
N ILE A 106 3.01 28.84 24.74
CA ILE A 106 3.17 29.85 23.69
C ILE A 106 2.03 30.87 23.78
N GLU A 107 0.78 30.44 23.84
CA GLU A 107 -0.38 31.35 23.91
C GLU A 107 -0.33 32.30 25.12
N ALA A 108 0.22 31.84 26.25
CA ALA A 108 0.36 32.63 27.47
C ALA A 108 1.32 33.83 27.34
N VAL A 109 2.27 33.80 26.40
CA VAL A 109 3.24 34.90 26.19
C VAL A 109 2.86 35.83 25.02
N LEU A 110 1.78 35.52 24.30
CA LEU A 110 1.32 36.30 23.15
C LEU A 110 0.31 37.38 23.57
N THR A 111 0.32 38.51 22.86
CA THR A 111 -0.77 39.49 22.93
C THR A 111 -2.05 38.94 22.27
N PRO A 112 -3.24 39.53 22.52
CA PRO A 112 -4.49 39.09 21.87
C PRO A 112 -4.38 39.02 20.35
N GLU A 113 -3.88 40.09 19.70
CA GLU A 113 -3.69 40.15 18.25
C GLU A 113 -2.70 39.09 17.73
N GLN A 114 -1.63 38.82 18.49
CA GLN A 114 -0.67 37.78 18.13
C GLN A 114 -1.25 36.37 18.25
N ARG A 115 -2.17 36.13 19.20
CA ARG A 115 -2.86 34.84 19.34
C ARG A 115 -3.76 34.54 18.14
N GLU A 116 -4.48 35.54 17.63
CA GLU A 116 -5.31 35.38 16.43
C GLU A 116 -4.46 34.94 15.24
N LYS A 117 -3.37 35.67 14.97
CA LYS A 117 -2.41 35.30 13.90
C LYS A 117 -1.78 33.93 14.11
N PHE A 118 -1.52 33.55 15.36
CA PHE A 118 -0.97 32.24 15.69
C PHE A 118 -1.96 31.11 15.34
N VAL A 119 -3.25 31.29 15.59
CA VAL A 119 -4.29 30.31 15.24
C VAL A 119 -4.39 30.14 13.73
N GLU A 120 -4.40 31.25 12.97
CA GLU A 120 -4.41 31.23 11.51
C GLU A 120 -3.22 30.44 10.93
N LEU A 121 -2.00 30.74 11.40
CA LEU A 121 -0.78 30.03 10.97
C LEU A 121 -0.85 28.52 11.25
N ARG A 122 -1.51 28.12 12.35
CA ARG A 122 -1.66 26.70 12.70
C ARG A 122 -2.63 26.00 11.77
N ASP A 123 -3.74 26.64 11.44
CA ASP A 123 -4.76 26.07 10.58
C ASP A 123 -4.27 25.97 9.13
N GLU A 124 -3.58 26.99 8.62
CA GLU A 124 -2.88 26.95 7.32
C GLU A 124 -1.88 25.78 7.25
N ASN A 125 -1.08 25.60 8.30
CA ASN A 125 -0.13 24.49 8.37
C ASN A 125 -0.85 23.13 8.39
N ARG A 126 -1.97 23.02 9.09
CA ARG A 126 -2.79 21.80 9.09
C ARG A 126 -3.35 21.51 7.70
N GLU A 127 -3.88 22.51 7.01
CA GLU A 127 -4.38 22.38 5.63
C GLU A 127 -3.27 21.99 4.66
N ARG A 128 -2.09 22.62 4.75
CA ARG A 128 -0.91 22.22 3.96
C ARG A 128 -0.53 20.76 4.21
N MET A 129 -0.57 20.29 5.45
CA MET A 129 -0.27 18.88 5.74
C MET A 129 -1.34 17.93 5.20
N ASN A 130 -2.61 18.32 5.26
CA ASN A 130 -3.72 17.55 4.68
C ASN A 130 -3.59 17.45 3.15
N THR A 131 -3.33 18.57 2.47
CA THR A 131 -3.13 18.58 1.01
C THR A 131 -1.94 17.73 0.57
N ILE A 132 -0.82 17.75 1.29
CA ILE A 132 0.33 16.86 1.02
C ILE A 132 -0.06 15.39 1.22
N ARG A 133 -0.81 15.09 2.29
CA ARG A 133 -1.29 13.73 2.57
C ARG A 133 -2.23 13.24 1.46
N ASP A 134 -3.15 14.07 1.01
CA ASP A 134 -4.10 13.75 -0.05
C ASP A 134 -3.40 13.58 -1.38
N ALA A 135 -2.43 14.45 -1.70
CA ALA A 135 -1.57 14.30 -2.86
C ALA A 135 -0.83 12.97 -2.84
N ARG A 136 -0.26 12.55 -1.68
CA ARG A 136 0.43 11.26 -1.55
C ARG A 136 -0.50 10.06 -1.70
N ASN A 137 -1.75 10.19 -1.28
CA ASN A 137 -2.76 9.13 -1.40
C ASN A 137 -3.45 9.11 -2.78
N ASN A 138 -3.24 10.15 -3.61
CA ASN A 138 -3.75 10.20 -4.97
C ASN A 138 -2.91 9.28 -5.89
N PRO A 139 -3.53 8.24 -6.51
CA PRO A 139 -2.83 7.29 -7.39
C PRO A 139 -2.21 7.92 -8.65
N ASP A 140 -2.67 9.10 -9.08
CA ASP A 140 -2.08 9.81 -10.23
C ASP A 140 -0.81 10.60 -9.86
N SER A 141 -0.58 10.88 -8.56
CA SER A 141 0.67 11.50 -8.10
C SER A 141 1.85 10.53 -8.18
N GLU A 142 1.60 9.23 -8.01
CA GLU A 142 2.63 8.18 -8.10
C GLU A 142 3.15 8.04 -9.53
N LYS A 143 2.27 8.14 -10.53
CA LYS A 143 2.65 8.20 -11.96
C LYS A 143 3.52 9.42 -12.24
N LEU A 144 3.22 10.58 -11.64
CA LEU A 144 4.04 11.79 -11.79
C LEU A 144 5.42 11.65 -11.11
N GLN A 145 5.48 11.01 -9.94
CA GLN A 145 6.72 10.72 -9.22
C GLN A 145 7.58 9.66 -9.94
N GLN A 146 6.98 8.63 -10.53
CA GLN A 146 7.67 7.63 -11.35
C GLN A 146 8.25 8.26 -12.62
N ARG A 147 7.51 9.17 -13.28
CA ARG A 147 8.03 9.96 -14.42
C ARG A 147 9.19 10.87 -14.01
N ARG A 148 9.14 11.49 -12.82
CA ARG A 148 10.26 12.28 -12.29
C ARG A 148 11.48 11.42 -11.93
N ARG A 149 11.29 10.24 -11.32
CA ARG A 149 12.38 9.29 -10.99
C ARG A 149 13.02 8.67 -12.23
N GLY A 150 12.24 8.37 -13.27
CA GLY A 150 12.75 7.91 -14.57
C GLY A 150 13.57 8.96 -15.33
N ASN A 151 13.43 10.25 -14.99
CA ASN A 151 14.21 11.35 -15.57
C ASN A 151 15.44 11.75 -14.75
N ILE A 152 15.75 11.09 -13.63
CA ILE A 152 17.02 11.29 -12.92
C ILE A 152 18.06 10.41 -13.62
N ARG A 153 18.74 10.95 -14.63
CA ARG A 153 20.00 10.35 -15.11
C ARG A 153 20.92 10.16 -13.89
N PRO A 154 21.57 8.99 -13.73
CA PRO A 154 22.48 8.79 -12.61
C PRO A 154 23.54 9.88 -12.65
N ARG A 155 23.68 10.65 -11.57
CA ARG A 155 24.81 11.57 -11.38
C ARG A 155 26.06 10.71 -11.26
N GLY A 156 26.70 10.40 -12.39
CA GLY A 156 27.88 9.55 -12.40
C GLY A 156 28.13 8.81 -13.69
N GLN A 157 27.97 9.44 -14.85
CA GLN A 157 28.76 9.09 -16.04
C GLN A 157 29.24 10.41 -16.65
N ARG A 158 30.57 10.58 -16.63
CA ARG A 158 31.28 11.65 -17.33
C ARG A 158 31.22 11.40 -18.84
#